data_AF-A0A2S6UT09-F1
#
_entry.id   AF-A0A2S6UT09-F1
#
_cell.length_a   1.000
_cell.length_b   1.000
_cell.length_c   1.000
_cell.angle_alpha   90.00
_cell.angle_beta   90.00
_cell.angle_gamma   90.00
#
_symmetry.space_group_name_H-M   'P 1'
#
loop_
_entity.id
_entity.type
_entity.pdbx_description
1 polymer ?
#
loop_
_entity_poly.entity_id
_entity_poly.type
_entity_poly.pdbx_seq_one_letter_code
_entity_poly.pdbx_strand_id
1 'polypeptide(L)'
;MIIKKAFLSISSFTIISRILGFTRDLLLASFIGVGVTSDAFLIAFKLPNFFRRIFAEGAFNAAFIPIFSEILKIDGERSAIIFAEKILSLLLLVTIIFVILAQVFMPSLILVFAPGYLPGGDQSELTIKLSRLTFPYLILISLVTLYSGVINSLGKFASVAFTPIILNVVLIIAIILTNYLNKNSGEVIAIAVTLAGILQLLWLIFPLRKLNIRIFLTLPFYTKRHREFFKLFLPGVIGASVVQINLLTDIIFASLLPKGSISFLYFADRVNQLPLGIIGVALSTALLPILSQKIIDKKDKEAFYLQNRALEIGLFFGIPAMFAFIFFSQEIIRPLFERGAFSFNDSVLTSKALIAYAYGLPAYILLKILSVSFFSRKNTTIPVIIAVLSVSLNVILNYFLIQ
;
A
#
# COMPACT_ATOMS: atom_id res chain seq x y z
N MET A 1 -5.10 -5.75 29.65
CA MET A 1 -6.38 -5.22 29.10
C MET A 1 -6.16 -4.25 27.93
N ILE A 2 -5.21 -3.31 28.03
CA ILE A 2 -4.90 -2.30 26.98
C ILE A 2 -4.47 -2.92 25.64
N ILE A 3 -3.54 -3.89 25.65
CA ILE A 3 -3.05 -4.56 24.43
C ILE A 3 -4.18 -5.28 23.68
N LYS A 4 -5.05 -6.02 24.40
CA LYS A 4 -6.20 -6.71 23.79
C LYS A 4 -7.19 -5.72 23.15
N LYS A 5 -7.49 -4.60 23.82
CA LYS A 5 -8.41 -3.57 23.30
C LYS A 5 -7.81 -2.86 22.07
N ALA A 6 -6.53 -2.52 22.10
CA ALA A 6 -5.82 -1.92 20.97
C ALA A 6 -5.78 -2.89 19.78
N PHE A 7 -5.41 -4.16 20.01
CA PHE A 7 -5.38 -5.20 18.99
C PHE A 7 -6.75 -5.40 18.32
N LEU A 8 -7.82 -5.54 19.12
CA LEU A 8 -9.17 -5.71 18.60
C LEU A 8 -9.62 -4.49 17.78
N SER A 9 -9.38 -3.28 18.26
CA SER A 9 -9.74 -2.05 17.53
C SER A 9 -8.99 -1.93 16.20
N ILE A 10 -7.67 -2.15 16.18
CA ILE A 10 -6.85 -2.08 14.97
C ILE A 10 -7.31 -3.14 13.96
N SER A 11 -7.55 -4.37 14.43
CA SER A 11 -7.97 -5.48 13.58
C SER A 11 -9.34 -5.23 12.96
N SER A 12 -10.31 -4.77 13.75
CA SER A 12 -11.65 -4.43 13.27
C SER A 12 -11.61 -3.30 12.22
N PHE A 13 -10.89 -2.21 12.48
CA PHE A 13 -10.77 -1.13 11.49
C PHE A 13 -10.03 -1.55 10.23
N THR A 14 -9.05 -2.45 10.35
CA THR A 14 -8.36 -3.01 9.19
C THR A 14 -9.32 -3.83 8.32
N ILE A 15 -10.17 -4.66 8.93
CA ILE A 15 -11.19 -5.44 8.20
C ILE A 15 -12.18 -4.51 7.50
N ILE A 16 -12.71 -3.51 8.22
CA ILE A 16 -13.63 -2.52 7.64
C ILE A 16 -12.97 -1.79 6.46
N SER A 17 -11.71 -1.37 6.60
CA SER A 17 -10.97 -0.74 5.52
C SER A 17 -10.76 -1.66 4.31
N ARG A 18 -10.55 -2.96 4.52
CA ARG A 18 -10.41 -3.93 3.42
C ARG A 18 -11.74 -4.13 2.69
N ILE A 19 -12.84 -4.25 3.43
CA ILE A 19 -14.18 -4.36 2.85
C ILE A 19 -14.49 -3.11 2.02
N LEU A 20 -14.29 -1.90 2.59
CA LEU A 20 -14.52 -0.65 1.86
C LEU A 20 -13.59 -0.47 0.67
N GLY A 21 -12.32 -0.88 0.77
CA GLY A 21 -11.40 -0.89 -0.36
C GLY A 21 -11.89 -1.78 -1.50
N PHE A 22 -12.39 -2.98 -1.16
CA PHE A 22 -13.00 -3.88 -2.14
C PHE A 22 -14.28 -3.29 -2.74
N THR A 23 -15.17 -2.72 -1.93
CA THR A 23 -16.37 -2.01 -2.40
C THR A 23 -16.03 -0.85 -3.34
N ARG A 24 -15.00 -0.06 -3.02
CA ARG A 24 -14.51 1.00 -3.89
C ARG A 24 -14.09 0.44 -5.25
N ASP A 25 -13.33 -0.66 -5.27
CA ASP A 25 -12.88 -1.27 -6.53
C ASP A 25 -14.06 -1.85 -7.33
N LEU A 26 -15.07 -2.46 -6.66
CA LEU A 26 -16.30 -2.93 -7.29
C LEU A 26 -17.11 -1.80 -7.97
N LEU A 27 -17.15 -0.62 -7.35
CA LEU A 27 -17.82 0.56 -7.88
C LEU A 27 -17.01 1.24 -8.99
N LEU A 28 -15.68 1.25 -8.87
CA LEU A 28 -14.77 1.70 -9.91
C LEU A 28 -15.00 0.88 -11.19
N ALA A 29 -15.03 -0.45 -11.05
CA ALA A 29 -15.36 -1.37 -12.14
C ALA A 29 -16.75 -1.07 -12.73
N SER A 30 -17.79 -0.92 -11.90
CA SER A 30 -19.16 -0.77 -12.42
C SER A 30 -19.43 0.56 -13.11
N PHE A 31 -18.88 1.66 -12.62
CA PHE A 31 -19.18 3.00 -13.14
C PHE A 31 -18.16 3.53 -14.14
N ILE A 32 -16.90 3.08 -14.08
CA ILE A 32 -15.85 3.51 -15.02
C ILE A 32 -15.53 2.40 -16.02
N GLY A 33 -15.66 1.14 -15.62
CA GLY A 33 -15.32 0.00 -16.46
C GLY A 33 -13.82 -0.20 -16.61
N VAL A 34 -13.45 -0.99 -17.61
CA VAL A 34 -12.07 -1.14 -18.06
C VAL A 34 -11.84 -0.26 -19.28
N GLY A 35 -10.72 0.47 -19.29
CA GLY A 35 -10.35 1.29 -20.44
C GLY A 35 -9.38 2.41 -20.06
N VAL A 36 -9.23 3.37 -20.98
CA VAL A 36 -8.23 4.45 -20.90
C VAL A 36 -8.33 5.23 -19.57
N THR A 37 -9.54 5.61 -19.15
CA THR A 37 -9.74 6.40 -17.93
C THR A 37 -9.39 5.62 -16.66
N SER A 38 -9.79 4.34 -16.59
CA SER A 38 -9.50 3.49 -15.43
C SER A 38 -8.01 3.20 -15.34
N ASP A 39 -7.35 2.84 -16.45
CA ASP A 39 -5.91 2.62 -16.49
C ASP A 39 -5.12 3.87 -16.11
N ALA A 40 -5.50 5.03 -16.67
CA ALA A 40 -4.87 6.32 -16.36
C ALA A 40 -5.03 6.68 -14.88
N PHE A 41 -6.22 6.49 -14.32
CA PHE A 41 -6.47 6.73 -12.89
C PHE A 41 -5.68 5.76 -12.00
N LEU A 42 -5.62 4.46 -12.35
CA LEU A 42 -4.89 3.47 -11.58
C LEU A 42 -3.39 3.78 -11.54
N ILE A 43 -2.78 4.20 -12.66
CA ILE A 43 -1.39 4.68 -12.68
C ILE A 43 -1.26 5.94 -11.82
N ALA A 44 -2.12 6.94 -12.05
CA ALA A 44 -2.10 8.21 -11.32
C ALA A 44 -2.27 8.02 -9.81
N PHE A 45 -3.05 7.04 -9.37
CA PHE A 45 -3.26 6.71 -7.96
C PHE A 45 -2.09 5.91 -7.37
N LYS A 46 -1.45 5.04 -8.16
CA LYS A 46 -0.26 4.29 -7.73
C LYS A 46 0.94 5.21 -7.52
N LEU A 47 1.07 6.28 -8.31
CA LEU A 47 2.21 7.20 -8.27
C LEU A 47 2.48 7.83 -6.88
N PRO A 48 1.53 8.54 -6.22
CA PRO A 48 1.76 9.05 -4.87
C PRO A 48 1.89 7.92 -3.83
N ASN A 49 1.21 6.78 -4.04
CA ASN A 49 1.30 5.63 -3.13
C ASN A 49 2.68 4.94 -3.16
N PHE A 50 3.34 4.91 -4.32
CA PHE A 50 4.71 4.43 -4.46
C PHE A 50 5.65 5.25 -3.56
N PHE A 51 5.62 6.59 -3.69
CA PHE A 51 6.45 7.47 -2.87
C PHE A 51 6.04 7.46 -1.39
N ARG A 52 4.75 7.37 -1.08
CA ARG A 52 4.26 7.18 0.30
C ARG A 52 4.89 5.96 0.96
N ARG A 53 4.98 4.83 0.26
CA ARG A 53 5.57 3.61 0.80
C ARG A 53 7.08 3.74 1.05
N ILE A 54 7.78 4.47 0.19
CA ILE A 54 9.21 4.75 0.33
C ILE A 54 9.48 5.68 1.51
N PHE A 55 8.78 6.82 1.57
CA PHE A 55 9.11 7.90 2.50
C PHE A 55 8.34 7.87 3.82
N ALA A 56 7.14 7.28 3.87
CA ALA A 56 6.17 7.58 4.93
C ALA A 56 5.64 6.36 5.71
N GLU A 57 5.53 5.17 5.12
CA GLU A 57 4.88 4.04 5.81
C GLU A 57 5.82 3.22 6.70
N GLY A 58 7.01 2.85 6.19
CA GLY A 58 7.93 1.93 6.88
C GLY A 58 9.10 2.62 7.58
N ALA A 59 9.96 3.28 6.80
CA ALA A 59 11.20 3.87 7.29
C ALA A 59 10.97 5.01 8.28
N PHE A 60 9.97 5.86 8.01
CA PHE A 60 9.66 7.01 8.86
C PHE A 60 9.25 6.56 10.26
N ASN A 61 8.23 5.70 10.38
CA ASN A 61 7.73 5.27 11.69
C ASN A 61 8.78 4.50 12.49
N ALA A 62 9.59 3.67 11.84
CA ALA A 62 10.67 2.92 12.49
C ALA A 62 11.77 3.83 13.08
N ALA A 63 12.03 4.98 12.45
CA ALA A 63 12.99 5.97 12.95
C ALA A 63 12.36 6.96 13.94
N PHE A 64 11.17 7.47 13.63
CA PHE A 64 10.52 8.55 14.37
C PHE A 64 9.99 8.11 15.73
N ILE A 65 9.24 7.01 15.79
CA ILE A 65 8.53 6.58 17.01
C ILE A 65 9.51 6.33 18.18
N PRO A 66 10.61 5.57 18.02
CA PRO A 66 11.54 5.33 19.13
C PRO A 66 12.15 6.61 19.68
N ILE A 67 12.61 7.51 18.79
CA ILE A 67 13.24 8.79 19.18
C ILE A 67 12.21 9.70 19.85
N PHE A 68 11.01 9.83 19.28
CA PHE A 68 9.95 10.64 19.87
C PHE A 68 9.54 10.11 21.25
N SER A 69 9.35 8.80 21.41
CA SER A 69 9.03 8.16 22.69
C SER A 69 10.15 8.32 23.72
N GLU A 70 11.42 8.26 23.30
CA GLU A 70 12.56 8.51 24.18
C GLU A 70 12.58 9.95 24.69
N ILE A 71 12.48 10.94 23.79
CA ILE A 71 12.43 12.36 24.14
C ILE A 71 11.23 12.64 25.04
N LEU A 72 10.06 12.08 24.73
CA LEU A 72 8.85 12.22 25.54
C LEU A 72 9.06 11.71 26.98
N LYS A 73 9.78 10.60 27.14
CA LYS A 73 10.03 9.96 28.45
C LYS A 73 11.14 10.66 29.24
N ILE A 74 12.22 11.09 28.58
CA ILE A 74 13.43 11.62 29.23
C ILE A 74 13.37 13.14 29.33
N ASP A 75 13.09 13.82 28.22
CA ASP A 75 13.19 15.27 28.07
C ASP A 75 11.83 15.98 28.22
N GLY A 76 10.75 15.20 28.36
CA GLY A 76 9.38 15.66 28.57
C GLY A 76 8.59 16.00 27.30
N GLU A 77 7.29 16.24 27.47
CA GLU A 77 6.32 16.45 26.38
C GLU A 77 6.69 17.63 25.48
N ARG A 78 7.07 18.78 26.06
CA ARG A 78 7.41 19.98 25.29
C ARG A 78 8.60 19.74 24.36
N SER A 79 9.62 19.03 24.82
CA SER A 79 10.80 18.68 24.03
C SER A 79 10.45 17.74 22.88
N ALA A 80 9.55 16.78 23.12
CA ALA A 80 9.06 15.87 22.09
C ALA A 80 8.25 16.60 21.02
N ILE A 81 7.39 17.54 21.43
CA ILE A 81 6.63 18.40 20.50
C ILE A 81 7.58 19.22 19.64
N ILE A 82 8.57 19.89 20.23
CA ILE A 82 9.56 20.69 19.47
C ILE A 82 10.31 19.82 18.45
N PHE A 83 10.66 18.58 18.82
CA PHE A 83 11.25 17.62 17.88
C PHE A 83 10.28 17.30 16.72
N ALA A 84 9.02 17.00 17.01
CA ALA A 84 8.01 16.74 15.99
C ALA A 84 7.75 17.95 15.08
N GLU A 85 7.72 19.17 15.62
CA GLU A 85 7.54 20.43 14.86
C GLU A 85 8.68 20.67 13.86
N LYS A 86 9.91 20.37 14.27
CA LYS A 86 11.08 20.51 13.38
C LYS A 86 11.10 19.45 12.30
N ILE A 87 10.79 18.20 12.64
CA ILE A 87 10.64 17.12 11.64
C ILE A 87 9.48 17.43 10.69
N LEU A 88 8.36 17.97 11.19
CA LEU A 88 7.23 18.42 10.38
C LEU A 88 7.67 19.47 9.36
N SER A 89 8.39 20.49 9.82
CA SER A 89 8.83 21.60 8.98
C SER A 89 9.79 21.14 7.88
N LEU A 90 10.72 20.24 8.21
CA LEU A 90 11.65 19.65 7.25
C LEU A 90 10.94 18.71 6.27
N LEU A 91 10.03 17.86 6.77
CA LEU A 91 9.23 16.96 5.95
C LEU A 91 8.37 17.75 4.96
N LEU A 92 7.71 18.81 5.42
CA LEU A 92 6.90 19.69 4.59
C LEU A 92 7.76 20.39 3.52
N LEU A 93 8.91 20.95 3.91
CA LEU A 93 9.82 21.59 2.96
C LEU A 93 10.26 20.62 1.85
N VAL A 94 10.75 19.44 2.22
CA VAL A 94 11.24 18.43 1.26
C VAL A 94 10.10 17.92 0.38
N THR A 95 8.94 17.63 0.95
CA THR A 95 7.79 17.12 0.18
C THR A 95 7.17 18.17 -0.73
N ILE A 96 7.13 19.45 -0.34
CA ILE A 96 6.70 20.54 -1.23
C ILE A 96 7.66 20.69 -2.40
N ILE A 97 8.97 20.77 -2.15
CA ILE A 97 9.97 20.85 -3.23
C ILE A 97 9.83 19.66 -4.17
N PHE A 98 9.71 18.46 -3.61
CA PHE A 98 9.56 17.23 -4.39
C PHE A 98 8.26 17.22 -5.21
N VAL A 99 7.14 17.64 -4.64
CA VAL A 99 5.87 17.76 -5.39
C VAL A 99 5.98 18.80 -6.49
N ILE A 100 6.56 19.98 -6.24
CA ILE A 100 6.76 21.00 -7.28
C ILE A 100 7.60 20.44 -8.43
N LEU A 101 8.74 19.80 -8.13
CA LEU A 101 9.58 19.16 -9.15
C LEU A 101 8.81 18.10 -9.93
N ALA A 102 8.07 17.23 -9.24
CA ALA A 102 7.28 16.19 -9.88
C ALA A 102 6.13 16.75 -10.73
N GLN A 103 5.51 17.87 -10.37
CA GLN A 103 4.47 18.52 -11.17
C GLN A 103 5.02 19.05 -12.50
N VAL A 104 6.22 19.65 -12.46
CA VAL A 104 6.96 20.13 -13.64
C VAL A 104 7.38 18.94 -14.52
N PHE A 105 8.03 17.94 -13.92
CA PHE A 105 8.55 16.76 -14.64
C PHE A 105 7.54 15.61 -14.77
N MET A 106 6.24 15.87 -14.55
CA MET A 106 5.20 14.83 -14.59
C MET A 106 5.18 14.05 -15.91
N PRO A 107 5.31 14.68 -17.10
CA PRO A 107 5.38 13.93 -18.35
C PRO A 107 6.53 12.90 -18.38
N SER A 108 7.72 13.29 -17.90
CA SER A 108 8.87 12.39 -17.79
C SER A 108 8.65 11.29 -16.76
N LEU A 109 8.01 11.60 -15.62
CA LEU A 109 7.64 10.59 -14.62
C LEU A 109 6.67 9.56 -15.19
N ILE A 110 5.65 9.99 -15.93
CA ILE A 110 4.71 9.06 -16.58
C ILE A 110 5.41 8.21 -17.62
N LEU A 111 6.33 8.76 -18.40
CA LEU A 111 7.13 7.97 -19.34
C LEU A 111 7.96 6.88 -18.64
N VAL A 112 8.48 7.14 -17.43
CA VAL A 112 9.21 6.13 -16.66
C VAL A 112 8.28 5.08 -16.05
N PHE A 113 7.13 5.48 -15.54
CA PHE A 113 6.17 4.57 -14.89
C PHE A 113 5.35 3.74 -15.88
N ALA A 114 5.05 4.31 -17.05
CA ALA A 114 4.21 3.75 -18.09
C ALA A 114 4.81 4.07 -19.47
N PRO A 115 5.97 3.50 -19.85
CA PRO A 115 6.66 3.81 -21.10
C PRO A 115 5.85 3.49 -22.36
N GLY A 116 4.86 2.59 -22.28
CA GLY A 116 3.94 2.35 -23.40
C GLY A 116 2.97 3.50 -23.69
N TYR A 117 2.87 4.50 -22.80
CA TYR A 117 2.02 5.67 -22.99
C TYR A 117 2.80 6.77 -23.71
N LEU A 118 2.92 6.62 -25.03
CA LEU A 118 3.69 7.52 -25.89
C LEU A 118 3.34 9.00 -25.65
N PRO A 119 4.34 9.90 -25.60
CA PRO A 119 4.11 11.33 -25.42
C PRO A 119 3.17 11.91 -26.49
N GLY A 120 2.18 12.70 -26.06
CA GLY A 120 1.20 13.33 -26.95
C GLY A 120 -0.01 12.46 -27.34
N GLY A 121 -0.08 11.21 -26.87
CA GLY A 121 -1.29 10.40 -26.99
C GLY A 121 -2.31 10.66 -25.88
N ASP A 122 -3.61 10.53 -26.18
CA ASP A 122 -4.72 10.78 -25.24
C ASP A 122 -4.54 10.08 -23.88
N GLN A 123 -4.04 8.84 -23.90
CA GLN A 123 -3.81 8.03 -22.70
C GLN A 123 -2.67 8.59 -21.84
N SER A 124 -1.62 9.13 -22.47
CA SER A 124 -0.51 9.79 -21.79
C SER A 124 -0.96 11.11 -21.19
N GLU A 125 -1.66 11.95 -21.97
CA GLU A 125 -2.15 13.25 -21.51
C GLU A 125 -3.14 13.14 -20.35
N LEU A 126 -4.09 12.20 -20.44
CA LEU A 126 -5.03 11.93 -19.35
C LEU A 126 -4.28 11.45 -18.11
N THR A 127 -3.33 10.51 -18.25
CA THR A 127 -2.55 10.01 -17.12
C THR A 127 -1.71 11.10 -16.46
N ILE A 128 -1.09 11.99 -17.24
CA ILE A 128 -0.37 13.16 -16.75
C ILE A 128 -1.33 14.06 -15.98
N LYS A 129 -2.49 14.41 -16.55
CA LYS A 129 -3.48 15.27 -15.91
C LYS A 129 -3.96 14.69 -14.57
N LEU A 130 -4.36 13.42 -14.56
CA LEU A 130 -4.81 12.74 -13.34
C LEU A 130 -3.69 12.65 -12.30
N SER A 131 -2.46 12.36 -12.73
CA SER A 131 -1.31 12.29 -11.83
C SER A 131 -0.99 13.63 -11.21
N ARG A 132 -1.08 14.73 -11.96
CA ARG A 132 -0.95 16.09 -11.40
C ARG A 132 -2.00 16.38 -10.33
N LEU A 133 -3.22 15.87 -10.48
CA LEU A 133 -4.31 16.04 -9.51
C LEU A 133 -4.14 15.18 -8.25
N THR A 134 -3.61 13.95 -8.39
CA THR A 134 -3.41 13.04 -7.25
C THR A 134 -2.09 13.30 -6.51
N PHE A 135 -1.04 13.77 -7.17
CA PHE A 135 0.29 13.87 -6.56
C PHE A 135 0.38 14.79 -5.32
N PRO A 136 -0.37 15.89 -5.20
CA PRO A 136 -0.41 16.70 -3.97
C PRO A 136 -0.83 15.92 -2.73
N TYR A 137 -1.53 14.79 -2.89
CA TYR A 137 -1.79 13.83 -1.81
C TYR A 137 -0.52 13.39 -1.08
N LEU A 138 0.64 13.35 -1.76
CA LEU A 138 1.92 12.98 -1.16
C LEU A 138 2.32 13.89 0.01
N ILE A 139 2.09 15.21 -0.10
CA ILE A 139 2.35 16.15 1.01
C ILE A 139 1.44 15.78 2.19
N LEU A 140 0.14 15.65 1.93
CA LEU A 140 -0.86 15.41 2.95
C LEU A 140 -0.60 14.09 3.68
N ILE A 141 -0.29 13.03 2.94
CA ILE A 141 -0.08 11.71 3.52
C ILE A 141 1.25 11.61 4.28
N SER A 142 2.28 12.36 3.89
CA SER A 142 3.50 12.51 4.67
C SER A 142 3.22 13.19 6.02
N LEU A 143 2.38 14.24 6.04
CA LEU A 143 1.94 14.86 7.29
C LEU A 143 1.13 13.86 8.13
N VAL A 144 0.16 13.17 7.54
CA VAL A 144 -0.63 12.12 8.21
C VAL A 144 0.27 11.06 8.84
N THR A 145 1.36 10.65 8.19
CA THR A 145 2.36 9.74 8.76
C THR A 145 2.99 10.31 10.03
N LEU A 146 3.43 11.58 10.03
CA LEU A 146 4.04 12.20 11.21
C LEU A 146 3.05 12.27 12.37
N TYR A 147 1.84 12.76 12.12
CA TYR A 147 0.77 12.82 13.12
C TYR A 147 0.43 11.42 13.64
N SER A 148 0.41 10.42 12.76
CA SER A 148 0.23 9.02 13.15
C SER A 148 1.36 8.52 14.05
N GLY A 149 2.62 8.87 13.75
CA GLY A 149 3.78 8.54 14.57
C GLY A 149 3.67 9.12 15.99
N VAL A 150 3.25 10.39 16.12
CA VAL A 150 3.00 11.04 17.41
C VAL A 150 1.88 10.32 18.18
N ILE A 151 0.72 10.10 17.55
CA ILE A 151 -0.44 9.46 18.17
C ILE A 151 -0.14 8.01 18.60
N ASN A 152 0.60 7.26 17.78
CA ASN A 152 1.04 5.90 18.09
C ASN A 152 2.03 5.88 19.27
N SER A 153 2.94 6.85 19.34
CA SER A 153 3.88 7.00 20.47
C SER A 153 3.16 7.29 21.79
N LEU A 154 1.96 7.86 21.73
CA LEU A 154 1.06 8.11 22.87
C LEU A 154 0.11 6.93 23.17
N GLY A 155 0.26 5.79 22.47
CA GLY A 155 -0.55 4.59 22.70
C GLY A 155 -1.98 4.64 22.14
N LYS A 156 -2.32 5.62 21.29
CA LYS A 156 -3.68 5.83 20.74
C LYS A 156 -3.84 5.28 19.32
N PHE A 157 -3.63 3.98 19.14
CA PHE A 157 -3.58 3.31 17.83
C PHE A 157 -4.90 3.34 17.03
N ALA A 158 -6.05 3.40 17.70
CA ALA A 158 -7.38 3.32 17.08
C ALA A 158 -7.63 4.45 16.07
N SER A 159 -7.27 5.69 16.43
CA SER A 159 -7.45 6.86 15.54
C SER A 159 -6.63 6.73 14.27
N VAL A 160 -5.40 6.20 14.37
CA VAL A 160 -4.51 5.97 13.24
C VAL A 160 -5.05 4.85 12.34
N ALA A 161 -5.51 3.74 12.92
CA ALA A 161 -6.07 2.62 12.18
C ALA A 161 -7.35 2.96 11.39
N PHE A 162 -8.07 4.02 11.77
CA PHE A 162 -9.24 4.52 11.04
C PHE A 162 -8.88 5.32 9.78
N THR A 163 -7.66 5.84 9.65
CA THR A 163 -7.24 6.73 8.55
C THR A 163 -7.48 6.16 7.14
N PRO A 164 -7.20 4.86 6.86
CA PRO A 164 -7.45 4.27 5.54
C PRO A 164 -8.95 4.18 5.18
N ILE A 165 -9.84 4.10 6.18
CA ILE A 165 -11.30 4.09 5.97
C ILE A 165 -11.75 5.40 5.31
N ILE A 166 -11.21 6.53 5.75
CA ILE A 166 -11.53 7.86 5.21
C ILE A 166 -11.24 7.92 3.71
N LEU A 167 -10.07 7.44 3.28
CA LEU A 167 -9.72 7.41 1.85
C LEU A 167 -10.73 6.59 1.04
N ASN A 168 -11.08 5.39 1.51
CA ASN A 168 -12.02 4.55 0.77
C ASN A 168 -13.42 5.17 0.71
N VAL A 169 -13.91 5.73 1.81
CA VAL A 169 -15.24 6.40 1.84
C VAL A 169 -15.27 7.59 0.88
N VAL A 170 -14.25 8.45 0.91
CA VAL A 170 -14.18 9.64 0.04
C VAL A 170 -14.14 9.23 -1.44
N LEU A 171 -13.35 8.20 -1.78
CA LEU A 171 -13.30 7.69 -3.15
C LEU A 171 -14.62 7.03 -3.58
N ILE A 172 -15.28 6.26 -2.71
CA ILE A 172 -16.62 5.70 -2.98
C ILE A 172 -17.62 6.81 -3.30
N ILE A 173 -17.67 7.86 -2.47
CA ILE A 173 -18.56 9.01 -2.68
C ILE A 173 -18.24 9.68 -4.02
N ALA A 174 -16.97 9.92 -4.34
CA ALA A 174 -16.56 10.52 -5.60
C ALA A 174 -16.93 9.67 -6.82
N ILE A 175 -16.76 8.36 -6.74
CA ILE A 175 -17.14 7.39 -7.78
C ILE A 175 -18.67 7.43 -8.01
N ILE A 176 -19.47 7.48 -6.95
CA ILE A 176 -20.95 7.58 -7.06
C ILE A 176 -21.37 8.94 -7.65
N LEU A 177 -20.78 10.04 -7.19
CA LEU A 177 -21.07 11.40 -7.69
C LEU A 177 -20.76 11.54 -9.18
N THR A 178 -19.69 10.90 -9.63
CA THR A 178 -19.28 10.89 -11.04
C THR A 178 -20.39 10.35 -11.94
N ASN A 179 -21.02 9.24 -11.55
CA ASN A 179 -22.11 8.63 -12.28
C ASN A 179 -23.35 9.55 -12.33
N TYR A 180 -23.60 10.32 -11.28
CA TYR A 180 -24.72 11.26 -11.23
C TYR A 180 -24.49 12.53 -12.07
N LEU A 181 -23.25 13.00 -12.17
CA LEU A 181 -22.90 14.28 -12.78
C LEU A 181 -22.58 14.21 -14.28
N ASN A 182 -22.54 13.02 -14.90
CA ASN A 182 -22.20 12.80 -16.33
C ASN A 182 -20.93 13.56 -16.79
N LYS A 183 -19.96 13.77 -15.89
CA LYS A 183 -18.71 14.53 -16.14
C LYS A 183 -17.48 13.66 -15.99
N ASN A 184 -16.40 14.04 -16.69
CA ASN A 184 -15.06 13.44 -16.72
C ASN A 184 -14.72 12.60 -15.47
N SER A 185 -14.89 11.28 -15.60
CA SER A 185 -14.95 10.39 -14.44
C SER A 185 -13.64 10.23 -13.68
N GLY A 186 -12.51 10.25 -14.38
CA GLY A 186 -11.19 10.16 -13.76
C GLY A 186 -10.82 11.37 -12.91
N GLU A 187 -11.22 12.58 -13.32
CA GLU A 187 -10.78 13.82 -12.66
C GLU A 187 -11.41 14.00 -11.28
N VAL A 188 -12.71 13.73 -11.16
CA VAL A 188 -13.45 13.81 -9.89
C VAL A 188 -12.82 12.89 -8.86
N ILE A 189 -12.48 11.67 -9.26
CA ILE A 189 -11.88 10.67 -8.37
C ILE A 189 -10.44 11.02 -8.05
N ALA A 190 -9.67 11.54 -9.01
CA ALA A 190 -8.30 12.02 -8.76
C ALA A 190 -8.27 13.17 -7.74
N ILE A 191 -9.17 14.15 -7.85
CA ILE A 191 -9.33 15.23 -6.87
C ILE A 191 -9.72 14.67 -5.49
N ALA A 192 -10.60 13.67 -5.47
CA ALA A 192 -11.03 13.02 -4.24
C ALA A 192 -9.89 12.33 -3.48
N VAL A 193 -8.82 11.87 -4.15
CA VAL A 193 -7.60 11.37 -3.49
C VAL A 193 -6.95 12.47 -2.64
N THR A 194 -6.78 13.66 -3.21
CA THR A 194 -6.19 14.79 -2.49
C THR A 194 -7.12 15.29 -1.38
N LEU A 195 -8.42 15.37 -1.62
CA LEU A 195 -9.42 15.71 -0.59
C LEU A 195 -9.43 14.70 0.57
N ALA A 196 -9.29 13.40 0.28
CA ALA A 196 -9.15 12.39 1.30
C ALA A 196 -7.94 12.63 2.20
N GLY A 197 -6.80 13.03 1.63
CA GLY A 197 -5.62 13.40 2.42
C GLY A 197 -5.86 14.56 3.39
N ILE A 198 -6.66 15.56 2.97
CA ILE A 198 -7.04 16.68 3.84
C ILE A 198 -7.89 16.17 5.01
N LEU A 199 -8.91 15.36 4.71
CA LEU A 199 -9.79 14.78 5.74
C LEU A 199 -9.04 13.84 6.69
N GLN A 200 -8.09 13.06 6.17
CA GLN A 200 -7.20 12.21 6.97
C GLN A 200 -6.35 13.03 7.93
N LEU A 201 -5.78 14.16 7.47
CA LEU A 201 -4.98 15.03 8.32
C LEU A 201 -5.84 15.70 9.41
N LEU A 202 -7.00 16.24 9.03
CA LEU A 202 -7.94 16.84 9.98
C LEU A 202 -8.41 15.84 11.05
N TRP A 203 -8.67 14.60 10.64
CA TRP A 203 -9.05 13.51 11.55
C TRP A 203 -7.99 13.25 12.63
N LEU A 204 -6.70 13.29 12.29
CA LEU A 204 -5.61 13.07 13.24
C LEU A 204 -5.27 14.32 14.08
N ILE A 205 -5.55 15.53 13.59
CA ILE A 205 -5.37 16.76 14.37
C ILE A 205 -6.34 16.79 15.57
N PHE A 206 -7.56 16.32 15.41
CA PHE A 206 -8.60 16.35 16.45
C PHE A 206 -8.22 15.65 17.78
N PRO A 207 -7.76 14.37 17.79
CA PRO A 207 -7.36 13.71 19.03
C PRO A 207 -6.12 14.33 19.69
N LEU A 208 -5.22 14.96 18.92
CA LEU A 208 -4.07 15.68 19.48
C LEU A 208 -4.50 16.97 20.18
N ARG A 209 -5.44 17.73 19.59
CA ARG A 209 -6.01 18.92 20.24
C ARG A 209 -6.69 18.59 21.56
N LYS A 210 -7.40 17.45 21.65
CA LYS A 210 -7.98 16.97 22.91
C LYS A 210 -6.94 16.61 23.98
N LEU A 211 -5.71 16.33 23.58
CA LEU A 211 -4.58 16.10 24.47
C LEU A 211 -3.77 17.38 24.78
N ASN A 212 -4.25 18.55 24.35
CA ASN A 212 -3.50 19.82 24.40
C ASN A 212 -2.17 19.81 23.64
N ILE A 213 -1.93 18.82 22.80
CA ILE A 213 -0.76 18.74 21.92
C ILE A 213 -1.07 19.51 20.64
N ARG A 214 -0.32 20.57 20.39
CA ARG A 214 -0.36 21.35 19.15
C ARG A 214 1.02 21.35 18.54
N ILE A 215 1.10 21.00 17.26
CA ILE A 215 2.34 20.98 16.48
C ILE A 215 2.25 22.15 15.51
N PHE A 216 3.16 23.11 15.64
CA PHE A 216 3.26 24.27 14.78
C PHE A 216 4.41 24.14 13.78
N LEU A 217 4.30 24.87 12.67
CA LEU A 217 5.40 25.06 11.74
C LEU A 217 6.45 25.96 12.39
N THR A 218 7.70 25.50 12.40
CA THR A 218 8.84 26.21 12.99
C THR A 218 9.98 26.27 11.98
N LEU A 219 10.95 27.16 12.19
CA LEU A 219 12.14 27.20 11.34
C LEU A 219 12.92 25.88 11.45
N PRO A 220 13.22 25.20 10.32
CA PRO A 220 13.91 23.92 10.35
C PRO A 220 15.37 24.14 10.76
N PHE A 221 15.69 23.90 12.03
CA PHE A 221 17.07 23.93 12.53
C PHE A 221 17.55 22.54 12.89
N TYR A 222 18.70 22.15 12.35
CA TYR A 222 19.28 20.82 12.51
C TYR A 222 19.83 20.65 13.95
N THR A 223 19.35 19.65 14.68
CA THR A 223 19.89 19.30 16.02
C THR A 223 20.44 17.87 16.04
N LYS A 224 21.17 17.51 17.12
CA LYS A 224 21.75 16.16 17.31
C LYS A 224 20.71 15.03 17.19
N ARG A 225 19.49 15.22 17.73
CA ARG A 225 18.37 14.25 17.63
C ARG A 225 17.85 14.10 16.19
N HIS A 226 17.94 15.15 15.35
CA HIS A 226 17.59 15.05 13.93
C HIS A 226 18.61 14.20 13.16
N ARG A 227 19.91 14.34 13.49
CA ARG A 227 20.95 13.48 12.92
C ARG A 227 20.70 12.02 13.23
N GLU A 228 20.24 11.70 14.44
CA GLU A 228 19.86 10.36 14.84
C GLU A 228 18.66 9.84 14.03
N PHE A 229 17.62 10.66 13.87
CA PHE A 229 16.49 10.34 12.98
C PHE A 229 16.96 10.01 11.55
N PHE A 230 17.80 10.85 10.94
CA PHE A 230 18.25 10.61 9.57
C PHE A 230 19.15 9.38 9.42
N LYS A 231 19.96 9.06 10.45
CA LYS A 231 20.76 7.82 10.46
C LYS A 231 19.90 6.57 10.43
N LEU A 232 18.71 6.60 11.02
CA LEU A 232 17.75 5.48 10.99
C LEU A 232 16.86 5.52 9.75
N PHE A 233 16.43 6.72 9.36
CA PHE A 233 15.48 6.93 8.27
C PHE A 233 16.09 6.60 6.90
N LEU A 234 17.28 7.12 6.57
CA LEU A 234 17.86 6.97 5.22
C LEU A 234 18.11 5.51 4.81
N PRO A 235 18.72 4.65 5.65
CA PRO A 235 18.86 3.22 5.32
C PRO A 235 17.50 2.53 5.14
N GLY A 236 16.51 2.89 5.96
CA GLY A 236 15.14 2.37 5.84
C GLY A 236 14.48 2.74 4.51
N VAL A 237 14.68 3.98 4.03
CA VAL A 237 14.19 4.45 2.73
C VAL A 237 14.81 3.66 1.58
N ILE A 238 16.12 3.38 1.64
CA ILE A 238 16.80 2.55 0.64
C ILE A 238 16.19 1.14 0.62
N GLY A 239 16.01 0.52 1.78
CA GLY A 239 15.38 -0.80 1.89
C GLY A 239 13.94 -0.82 1.36
N ALA A 240 13.14 0.22 1.65
CA ALA A 240 11.78 0.34 1.14
C ALA A 240 11.75 0.55 -0.39
N SER A 241 12.73 1.28 -0.94
CA SER A 241 12.82 1.57 -2.37
C SER A 241 13.03 0.31 -3.20
N VAL A 242 13.88 -0.61 -2.75
CA VAL A 242 14.12 -1.90 -3.43
C VAL A 242 12.81 -2.67 -3.62
N VAL A 243 11.96 -2.73 -2.59
CA VAL A 243 10.67 -3.42 -2.64
C VAL A 243 9.68 -2.71 -3.57
N GLN A 244 9.67 -1.38 -3.58
CA GLN A 244 8.76 -0.64 -4.44
C GLN A 244 9.15 -0.70 -5.92
N ILE A 245 10.45 -0.75 -6.24
CA ILE A 245 10.92 -0.89 -7.63
C ILE A 245 10.34 -2.16 -8.28
N ASN A 246 10.24 -3.27 -7.53
CA ASN A 246 9.61 -4.48 -8.05
C ASN A 246 8.15 -4.28 -8.48
N LEU A 247 7.38 -3.54 -7.69
CA LEU A 247 5.96 -3.26 -8.01
C LEU A 247 5.80 -2.28 -9.18
N LEU A 248 6.84 -1.52 -9.50
CA LEU A 248 6.88 -0.61 -10.64
C LEU A 248 7.13 -1.39 -11.94
N THR A 249 7.93 -2.45 -11.90
CA THR A 249 8.18 -3.37 -13.03
C THR A 249 6.88 -3.85 -13.67
N ASP A 250 5.93 -4.34 -12.87
CA ASP A 250 4.66 -4.85 -13.38
C ASP A 250 3.85 -3.77 -14.13
N ILE A 251 3.92 -2.52 -13.69
CA ILE A 251 3.22 -1.39 -14.33
C ILE A 251 3.91 -1.02 -15.64
N ILE A 252 5.25 -0.99 -15.66
CA ILE A 252 6.04 -0.70 -16.87
C ILE A 252 5.63 -1.67 -17.97
N PHE A 253 5.66 -2.96 -17.67
CA PHE A 253 5.36 -4.00 -18.63
C PHE A 253 3.88 -4.01 -19.03
N ALA A 254 2.96 -3.85 -18.09
CA ALA A 254 1.54 -3.76 -18.39
C ALA A 254 1.18 -2.51 -19.23
N SER A 255 1.96 -1.44 -19.16
CA SER A 255 1.74 -0.23 -19.97
C SER A 255 2.06 -0.43 -21.46
N LEU A 256 2.90 -1.41 -21.80
CA LEU A 256 3.28 -1.74 -23.18
C LEU A 256 2.21 -2.59 -23.89
N LEU A 257 1.25 -3.13 -23.13
CA LEU A 257 0.17 -3.97 -23.63
C LEU A 257 -1.02 -3.12 -24.11
N PRO A 258 -1.99 -3.72 -24.83
CA PRO A 258 -3.20 -3.02 -25.28
C PRO A 258 -3.97 -2.34 -24.14
N LYS A 259 -4.77 -1.33 -24.49
CA LYS A 259 -5.64 -0.58 -23.55
C LYS A 259 -6.49 -1.53 -22.71
N GLY A 260 -6.61 -1.25 -21.41
CA GLY A 260 -7.35 -2.05 -20.44
C GLY A 260 -6.50 -3.09 -19.70
N SER A 261 -5.31 -3.42 -20.21
CA SER A 261 -4.42 -4.43 -19.60
C SER A 261 -4.11 -4.16 -18.12
N ILE A 262 -3.88 -2.91 -17.77
CA ILE A 262 -3.59 -2.52 -16.37
C ILE A 262 -4.81 -2.78 -15.49
N SER A 263 -6.01 -2.41 -15.95
CA SER A 263 -7.26 -2.65 -15.23
C SER A 263 -7.58 -4.15 -15.11
N PHE A 264 -7.42 -4.96 -16.17
CA PHE A 264 -7.65 -6.41 -16.11
C PHE A 264 -6.75 -7.06 -15.06
N LEU A 265 -5.45 -6.74 -15.07
CA LEU A 265 -4.50 -7.23 -14.08
C LEU A 265 -4.83 -6.73 -12.68
N TYR A 266 -5.26 -5.48 -12.54
CA TYR A 266 -5.64 -4.90 -11.25
C TYR A 266 -6.84 -5.62 -10.63
N PHE A 267 -7.93 -5.79 -11.38
CA PHE A 267 -9.15 -6.44 -10.87
C PHE A 267 -8.94 -7.93 -10.59
N ALA A 268 -8.17 -8.62 -11.43
CA ALA A 268 -7.77 -10.01 -11.18
C ALA A 268 -6.92 -10.14 -9.90
N ASP A 269 -5.93 -9.26 -9.71
CA ASP A 269 -5.10 -9.22 -8.48
C ASP A 269 -5.95 -8.95 -7.22
N ARG A 270 -6.99 -8.10 -7.31
CA ARG A 270 -7.91 -7.87 -6.17
C ARG A 270 -8.59 -9.17 -5.71
N VAL A 271 -9.04 -10.00 -6.65
CA VAL A 271 -9.65 -11.30 -6.34
C VAL A 271 -8.60 -12.27 -5.80
N ASN A 272 -7.42 -12.29 -6.42
CA ASN A 272 -6.31 -13.14 -5.98
C ASN A 272 -5.82 -12.81 -4.55
N GLN A 273 -5.98 -11.58 -4.10
CA GLN A 273 -5.65 -11.17 -2.73
C GLN A 273 -6.61 -11.73 -1.66
N LEU A 274 -7.81 -12.18 -2.02
CA LEU A 274 -8.78 -12.68 -1.04
C LEU A 274 -8.26 -13.95 -0.32
N PRO A 275 -7.89 -15.05 -1.01
CA PRO A 275 -7.36 -16.24 -0.34
C PRO A 275 -6.01 -15.98 0.31
N LEU A 276 -5.14 -15.20 -0.34
CA LEU A 276 -3.83 -14.82 0.17
C LEU A 276 -3.95 -14.07 1.51
N GLY A 277 -4.88 -13.12 1.58
CA GLY A 277 -5.15 -12.33 2.78
C GLY A 277 -5.75 -13.15 3.92
N ILE A 278 -6.60 -14.13 3.61
CA ILE A 278 -7.25 -14.99 4.61
C ILE A 278 -6.31 -16.08 5.11
N ILE A 279 -5.59 -16.75 4.22
CA ILE A 279 -4.77 -17.92 4.55
C ILE A 279 -3.34 -17.48 4.87
N GLY A 280 -2.67 -16.88 3.89
CA GLY A 280 -1.25 -16.53 3.99
C GLY A 280 -0.98 -15.55 5.12
N VAL A 281 -1.69 -14.44 5.17
CA VAL A 281 -1.48 -13.42 6.22
C VAL A 281 -1.91 -13.94 7.60
N ALA A 282 -3.06 -14.61 7.73
CA ALA A 282 -3.51 -15.11 9.03
C ALA A 282 -2.55 -16.16 9.60
N LEU A 283 -2.14 -17.15 8.80
CA LEU A 283 -1.18 -18.17 9.25
C LEU A 283 0.16 -17.52 9.64
N SER A 284 0.68 -16.61 8.82
CA SER A 284 1.97 -15.97 9.09
C SER A 284 1.97 -15.14 10.37
N THR A 285 0.89 -14.39 10.60
CA THR A 285 0.75 -13.56 11.80
C THR A 285 0.56 -14.39 13.08
N ALA A 286 -0.18 -15.49 13.01
CA ALA A 286 -0.36 -16.41 14.13
C ALA A 286 0.92 -17.21 14.43
N LEU A 287 1.65 -17.62 13.40
CA LEU A 287 2.81 -18.49 13.52
C LEU A 287 4.04 -17.75 14.11
N LEU A 288 4.22 -16.45 13.81
CA LEU A 288 5.40 -15.68 14.22
C LEU A 288 5.68 -15.69 15.74
N PRO A 289 4.74 -15.33 16.63
CA PRO A 289 5.01 -15.34 18.07
C PRO A 289 5.26 -16.75 18.60
N ILE A 290 4.55 -17.75 18.07
CA ILE A 290 4.69 -19.15 18.49
C ILE A 290 6.08 -19.68 18.13
N LEU A 291 6.52 -19.49 16.87
CA LEU A 291 7.85 -19.90 16.44
C LEU A 291 8.95 -19.16 17.18
N SER A 292 8.81 -17.84 17.37
CA SER A 292 9.80 -17.04 18.11
C SER A 292 9.98 -17.59 19.53
N GLN A 293 8.90 -17.95 20.22
CA GLN A 293 8.97 -18.56 21.54
C GLN A 293 9.67 -19.93 21.50
N LYS A 294 9.29 -20.81 20.58
CA LYS A 294 9.92 -22.15 20.47
C LYS A 294 11.41 -22.09 20.13
N ILE A 295 11.83 -21.13 19.32
CA ILE A 295 13.23 -20.90 18.98
C ILE A 295 14.01 -20.40 20.21
N ILE A 296 13.44 -19.46 20.98
CA ILE A 296 14.04 -18.97 22.24
C ILE A 296 14.18 -20.10 23.25
N ASP A 297 13.15 -20.95 23.37
CA ASP A 297 13.13 -22.12 24.26
C ASP A 297 14.05 -23.26 23.78
N LYS A 298 14.77 -23.09 22.66
CA LYS A 298 15.63 -24.10 22.02
C LYS A 298 14.90 -25.39 21.64
N LYS A 299 13.60 -25.28 21.33
CA LYS A 299 12.72 -26.39 20.93
C LYS A 299 12.62 -26.48 19.41
N ASP A 300 13.75 -26.68 18.74
CA ASP A 300 13.81 -26.66 17.27
C ASP A 300 12.88 -27.70 16.61
N LYS A 301 12.78 -28.92 17.16
CA LYS A 301 11.88 -29.95 16.63
C LYS A 301 10.41 -29.52 16.65
N GLU A 302 9.97 -28.89 17.73
CA GLU A 302 8.60 -28.36 17.84
C GLU A 302 8.40 -27.19 16.85
N ALA A 303 9.40 -26.32 16.69
CA ALA A 303 9.35 -25.23 15.72
C ALA A 303 9.25 -25.75 14.27
N PHE A 304 10.04 -26.76 13.90
CA PHE A 304 9.96 -27.42 12.60
C PHE A 304 8.60 -28.06 12.35
N TYR A 305 8.05 -28.76 13.36
CA TYR A 305 6.72 -29.35 13.27
C TYR A 305 5.63 -28.30 13.01
N LEU A 306 5.65 -27.18 13.75
CA LEU A 306 4.70 -26.07 13.58
C LEU A 306 4.83 -25.42 12.20
N GLN A 307 6.05 -25.22 11.71
CA GLN A 307 6.30 -24.71 10.37
C GLN A 307 5.70 -25.65 9.31
N ASN A 308 5.99 -26.95 9.37
CA ASN A 308 5.45 -27.93 8.43
C ASN A 308 3.93 -27.97 8.48
N ARG A 309 3.34 -27.94 9.68
CA ARG A 309 1.89 -27.92 9.83
C ARG A 309 1.27 -26.66 9.20
N ALA A 310 1.91 -25.51 9.33
CA ALA A 310 1.46 -24.29 8.67
C ALA A 310 1.56 -24.40 7.14
N LEU A 311 2.63 -25.00 6.60
CA LEU A 311 2.78 -25.25 5.16
C LEU A 311 1.69 -26.21 4.65
N GLU A 312 1.42 -27.29 5.37
CA GLU A 312 0.34 -28.24 5.07
C GLU A 312 -1.02 -27.54 5.01
N ILE A 313 -1.36 -26.74 6.03
CA ILE A 313 -2.62 -25.98 6.05
C ILE A 313 -2.65 -24.96 4.90
N GLY A 314 -1.53 -24.28 4.65
CA GLY A 314 -1.39 -23.32 3.56
C GLY A 314 -1.65 -23.95 2.19
N LEU A 315 -1.09 -25.12 1.92
CA LEU A 315 -1.33 -25.89 0.69
C LEU A 315 -2.73 -26.47 0.62
N PHE A 316 -3.23 -27.00 1.75
CA PHE A 316 -4.56 -27.60 1.86
C PHE A 316 -5.66 -26.62 1.44
N PHE A 317 -5.51 -25.32 1.73
CA PHE A 317 -6.44 -24.30 1.23
C PHE A 317 -5.97 -23.63 -0.07
N GLY A 318 -4.66 -23.46 -0.27
CA GLY A 318 -4.10 -22.76 -1.42
C GLY A 318 -4.28 -23.52 -2.73
N ILE A 319 -4.11 -24.84 -2.73
CA ILE A 319 -4.26 -25.68 -3.93
C ILE A 319 -5.73 -25.72 -4.39
N PRO A 320 -6.73 -25.99 -3.53
CA PRO A 320 -8.14 -25.90 -3.93
C PRO A 320 -8.54 -24.50 -4.39
N ALA A 321 -8.04 -23.43 -3.75
CA ALA A 321 -8.30 -22.06 -4.20
C ALA A 321 -7.72 -21.79 -5.59
N MET A 322 -6.51 -22.27 -5.89
CA MET A 322 -5.92 -22.22 -7.23
C MET A 322 -6.81 -22.93 -8.24
N PHE A 323 -7.24 -24.16 -7.97
CA PHE A 323 -8.13 -24.89 -8.88
C PHE A 323 -9.48 -24.18 -9.05
N ALA A 324 -10.04 -23.63 -7.98
CA ALA A 324 -11.27 -22.86 -8.05
C ALA A 324 -11.11 -21.64 -8.97
N PHE A 325 -9.99 -20.93 -8.89
CA PHE A 325 -9.71 -19.80 -9.78
C PHE A 325 -9.43 -20.24 -11.22
N ILE A 326 -8.75 -21.37 -11.45
CA ILE A 326 -8.48 -21.86 -12.80
C ILE A 326 -9.79 -22.28 -13.50
N PHE A 327 -10.61 -23.09 -12.84
CA PHE A 327 -11.80 -23.69 -13.45
C PHE A 327 -13.04 -22.81 -13.38
N PHE A 328 -13.16 -21.94 -12.37
CA PHE A 328 -14.34 -21.09 -12.16
C PHE A 328 -14.01 -19.59 -12.24
N SER A 329 -12.92 -19.20 -12.92
CA SER A 329 -12.52 -17.79 -13.03
C SER A 329 -13.66 -16.90 -13.52
N GLN A 330 -14.36 -17.32 -14.58
CA GLN A 330 -15.42 -16.54 -15.19
C GLN A 330 -16.65 -16.45 -14.27
N GLU A 331 -17.02 -17.55 -13.62
CA GLU A 331 -18.10 -17.63 -12.66
C GLU A 331 -17.83 -16.81 -11.39
N ILE A 332 -16.56 -16.54 -11.09
CA ILE A 332 -16.14 -15.64 -10.00
C ILE A 332 -16.15 -14.18 -10.49
N ILE A 333 -15.53 -13.89 -11.63
CA ILE A 333 -15.35 -12.51 -12.13
C ILE A 333 -16.67 -11.88 -12.56
N ARG A 334 -17.55 -12.63 -13.25
CA ARG A 334 -18.81 -12.09 -13.77
C ARG A 334 -19.72 -11.51 -12.68
N PRO A 335 -20.15 -12.26 -11.64
CA PRO A 335 -21.00 -11.69 -10.59
C PRO A 335 -20.28 -10.58 -9.81
N LEU A 336 -18.95 -10.65 -9.71
CA LEU A 336 -18.17 -9.64 -9.01
C LEU A 336 -18.00 -8.35 -9.80
N PHE A 337 -17.91 -8.34 -11.13
CA PHE A 337 -17.55 -7.12 -11.86
C PHE A 337 -18.43 -6.82 -13.08
N GLU A 338 -19.05 -7.80 -13.72
CA GLU A 338 -19.86 -7.61 -14.94
C GLU A 338 -21.15 -6.84 -14.64
N ARG A 339 -21.09 -5.52 -14.77
CA ARG A 339 -22.22 -4.59 -14.60
C ARG A 339 -21.82 -3.19 -15.06
N GLY A 340 -22.81 -2.43 -15.54
CA GLY A 340 -22.60 -1.05 -15.96
C GLY A 340 -21.55 -0.95 -17.07
N ALA A 341 -20.49 -0.18 -16.83
CA ALA A 341 -19.40 0.04 -17.78
C ALA A 341 -18.42 -1.15 -17.92
N PHE A 342 -18.54 -2.19 -17.10
CA PHE A 342 -17.72 -3.38 -17.18
C PHE A 342 -18.39 -4.44 -18.08
N SER A 343 -17.85 -4.63 -19.28
CA SER A 343 -18.45 -5.48 -20.31
C SER A 343 -18.18 -6.96 -20.10
N PHE A 344 -18.91 -7.81 -20.83
CA PHE A 344 -18.64 -9.25 -20.88
C PHE A 344 -17.22 -9.57 -21.37
N ASN A 345 -16.72 -8.82 -22.36
CA ASN A 345 -15.36 -9.01 -22.86
C ASN A 345 -14.31 -8.68 -21.78
N ASP A 346 -14.57 -7.65 -20.96
CA ASP A 346 -13.70 -7.30 -19.83
C ASP A 346 -13.69 -8.42 -18.78
N SER A 347 -14.83 -9.07 -18.54
CA SER A 347 -14.92 -10.25 -17.68
C SER A 347 -14.07 -11.39 -18.20
N VAL A 348 -14.12 -11.68 -19.50
CA VAL A 348 -13.32 -12.75 -20.12
C VAL A 348 -11.82 -12.47 -19.98
N LEU A 349 -11.37 -11.25 -20.30
CA LEU A 349 -9.95 -10.89 -20.20
C LEU A 349 -9.44 -10.85 -18.75
N THR A 350 -10.25 -10.33 -17.83
CA THR A 350 -9.94 -10.36 -16.39
C THR A 350 -9.89 -11.79 -15.84
N SER A 351 -10.76 -12.67 -16.34
CA SER A 351 -10.76 -14.10 -15.96
C SER A 351 -9.47 -14.79 -16.41
N LYS A 352 -8.99 -14.52 -17.63
CA LYS A 352 -7.69 -15.02 -18.11
C LYS A 352 -6.53 -14.54 -17.23
N ALA A 353 -6.54 -13.26 -16.83
CA ALA A 353 -5.56 -12.74 -15.89
C ALA A 353 -5.64 -13.43 -14.51
N LEU A 354 -6.84 -13.72 -14.02
CA LEU A 354 -7.04 -14.45 -12.76
C LEU A 354 -6.48 -15.88 -12.83
N ILE A 355 -6.69 -16.59 -13.95
CA ILE A 355 -6.10 -17.91 -14.20
C ILE A 355 -4.56 -17.84 -14.11
N ALA A 356 -3.95 -16.84 -14.75
CA ALA A 356 -2.50 -16.65 -14.70
C ALA A 356 -2.00 -16.41 -13.26
N TYR A 357 -2.69 -15.56 -12.48
CA TYR A 357 -2.37 -15.35 -11.06
C TYR A 357 -2.57 -16.61 -10.20
N ALA A 358 -3.55 -17.45 -10.52
CA ALA A 358 -3.90 -18.62 -9.74
C ALA A 358 -2.73 -19.62 -9.63
N TYR A 359 -1.95 -19.82 -10.71
CA TYR A 359 -0.78 -20.70 -10.68
C TYR A 359 0.26 -20.27 -9.63
N GLY A 360 0.39 -18.97 -9.38
CA GLY A 360 1.29 -18.43 -8.36
C GLY A 360 0.73 -18.48 -6.93
N LEU A 361 -0.58 -18.69 -6.76
CA LEU A 361 -1.26 -18.53 -5.47
C LEU A 361 -0.70 -19.45 -4.36
N PRO A 362 -0.52 -20.77 -4.56
CA PRO A 362 0.03 -21.64 -3.52
C PRO A 362 1.46 -21.23 -3.12
N ALA A 363 2.31 -20.92 -4.11
CA ALA A 363 3.68 -20.49 -3.86
C ALA A 363 3.72 -19.18 -3.06
N TYR A 364 2.82 -18.24 -3.34
CA TYR A 364 2.74 -16.96 -2.64
C TYR A 364 2.28 -17.11 -1.18
N ILE A 365 1.35 -18.04 -0.91
CA ILE A 365 0.95 -18.41 0.45
C ILE A 365 2.14 -19.04 1.19
N LEU A 366 2.86 -19.97 0.56
CA LEU A 366 4.05 -20.59 1.15
C LEU A 366 5.14 -19.57 1.46
N LEU A 367 5.40 -18.63 0.54
CA LEU A 367 6.40 -17.57 0.73
C LEU A 367 6.13 -16.77 2.00
N LYS A 368 4.86 -16.42 2.26
CA LYS A 368 4.45 -15.72 3.49
C LYS A 368 4.76 -16.53 4.74
N ILE A 369 4.43 -17.82 4.73
CA ILE A 369 4.62 -18.74 5.86
C ILE A 369 6.11 -19.03 6.10
N LEU A 370 6.91 -19.25 5.05
CA LEU A 370 8.35 -19.52 5.12
C LEU A 370 9.14 -18.31 5.61
N SER A 371 8.74 -17.10 5.20
CA SER A 371 9.40 -15.86 5.64
C SER A 371 9.41 -15.71 7.16
N VAL A 372 8.36 -16.19 7.84
CA VAL A 372 8.23 -16.13 9.31
C VAL A 372 9.36 -16.89 10.03
N SER A 373 9.81 -18.01 9.48
CA SER A 373 10.91 -18.79 10.06
C SER A 373 12.22 -18.01 10.08
N PHE A 374 12.52 -17.29 9.00
CA PHE A 374 13.72 -16.43 8.93
C PHE A 374 13.61 -15.24 9.89
N PHE A 375 12.46 -14.56 9.94
CA PHE A 375 12.26 -13.42 10.82
C PHE A 375 12.29 -13.81 12.31
N SER A 376 11.69 -14.93 12.70
CA SER A 376 11.73 -15.42 14.08
C SER A 376 13.15 -15.79 14.55
N ARG A 377 14.03 -16.19 13.62
CA ARG A 377 15.47 -16.40 13.85
C ARG A 377 16.33 -15.13 13.71
N LYS A 378 15.71 -13.95 13.52
CA LYS A 378 16.38 -12.66 13.27
C LYS A 378 17.30 -12.66 12.03
N ASN A 379 17.07 -13.58 11.09
CA ASN A 379 17.79 -13.61 9.81
C ASN A 379 17.00 -12.85 8.76
N THR A 380 17.40 -11.61 8.50
CA THR A 380 16.77 -10.77 7.46
C THR A 380 17.53 -10.80 6.13
N THR A 381 18.79 -11.23 6.14
CA THR A 381 19.67 -11.21 4.97
C THR A 381 19.22 -12.19 3.90
N ILE A 382 18.90 -13.44 4.27
CA ILE A 382 18.47 -14.47 3.30
C ILE A 382 17.17 -14.07 2.59
N PRO A 383 16.09 -13.66 3.29
CA PRO A 383 14.89 -13.16 2.63
C PRO A 383 15.13 -12.02 1.63
N VAL A 384 16.03 -11.09 1.95
CA VAL A 384 16.37 -9.96 1.05
C VAL A 384 17.08 -10.45 -0.21
N ILE A 385 18.06 -11.35 -0.08
CA ILE A 385 18.77 -11.93 -1.23
C ILE A 385 17.78 -12.67 -2.15
N ILE A 386 16.91 -13.51 -1.60
CA ILE A 386 15.89 -14.25 -2.36
C ILE A 386 14.90 -13.29 -3.02
N ALA A 387 14.52 -12.21 -2.34
CA ALA A 387 13.64 -11.18 -2.91
C ALA A 387 14.31 -10.54 -4.13
N VAL A 388 15.56 -10.08 -4.02
CA VAL A 388 16.29 -9.48 -5.15
C VAL A 388 16.40 -10.45 -6.33
N LEU A 389 16.74 -11.71 -6.08
CA LEU A 389 16.79 -12.74 -7.14
C LEU A 389 15.42 -12.95 -7.79
N SER A 390 14.35 -13.00 -7.00
CA SER A 390 12.97 -13.11 -7.49
C SER A 390 12.56 -11.92 -8.36
N VAL A 391 12.92 -10.69 -7.96
CA VAL A 391 12.67 -9.47 -8.75
C VAL A 391 13.39 -9.54 -10.10
N SER A 392 14.69 -9.88 -10.08
CA SER A 392 15.48 -9.99 -11.31
C SER A 392 14.89 -11.05 -12.25
N LEU A 393 14.52 -12.21 -11.72
CA LEU A 393 13.87 -13.26 -12.50
C LEU A 393 12.51 -12.80 -13.04
N ASN A 394 11.71 -12.09 -12.25
CA ASN A 394 10.43 -11.54 -12.68
C ASN A 394 10.59 -10.53 -13.83
N VAL A 395 11.56 -9.61 -13.75
CA VAL A 395 11.86 -8.65 -14.84
C VAL A 395 12.23 -9.39 -16.13
N ILE A 396 13.08 -10.42 -16.04
CA ILE A 396 13.52 -11.22 -17.19
C ILE A 396 12.33 -11.97 -17.80
N LEU A 397 11.53 -12.65 -16.96
CA LEU A 397 10.37 -13.40 -17.43
C LEU A 397 9.30 -12.48 -18.04
N ASN A 398 9.03 -11.33 -17.43
CA ASN A 398 8.09 -10.35 -18.00
C ASN A 398 8.55 -9.88 -19.39
N TYR A 399 9.85 -9.63 -19.58
CA TYR A 399 10.39 -9.25 -20.88
C TYR A 399 10.16 -10.33 -21.95
N PHE A 400 10.38 -11.61 -21.62
CA PHE A 400 10.19 -12.71 -22.57
C PHE A 400 8.74 -13.11 -22.80
N LEU A 401 7.86 -13.00 -21.80
CA LEU A 401 6.46 -13.42 -21.89
C LEU A 401 5.55 -12.36 -22.54
N ILE A 402 6.02 -11.13 -22.69
CA ILE A 402 5.27 -10.02 -23.31
C ILE A 402 5.58 -9.87 -24.80
N GLN A 403 6.71 -10.41 -25.26
CA GLN A 403 6.97 -10.63 -26.68
C GLN A 403 6.04 -11.71 -27.22
#